data_AF-A0A2T4JM91-F1
#
_entry.id   AF-A0A2T4JM91-F1
#
_cell.length_a   1.000
_cell.length_b   1.000
_cell.length_c   1.000
_cell.angle_alpha   90.00
_cell.angle_beta   90.00
_cell.angle_gamma   90.00
#
_symmetry.space_group_name_H-M   'P 1'
#
loop_
_entity.id
_entity.type
_entity.pdbx_description
1 polymer ?
#
loop_
_entity_poly.entity_id
_entity_poly.type
_entity_poly.pdbx_seq_one_letter_code
_entity_poly.pdbx_strand_id
1 'polypeptide(L)'
;GDQDFNTKEGVVVIDDPISSLDAASIYQAFAFLKNAVKDVKQVFILTHNFDFLKLLLNWVQNFKKTDKAYFMVVCAEADECRNASLKPLDALLLDHPTEYCFLFKLLHGFKSDGTILASYHIPNVARKVLETFLDFHRPYEASLHSKLEEIDFDPHKKTAIYKFANDLSHSTGKGFDPALVSETQKNVTYLLEMIKAVSPLHYNGLEKLAGPR
;
A
#
# COMPACT_ATOMS: atom_id res chain seq x y z
N GLY A 1 1.68 -14.42 -44.11
CA GLY A 1 1.97 -13.65 -42.88
C GLY A 1 1.85 -12.20 -43.26
N ASP A 2 1.06 -11.44 -42.50
CA ASP A 2 0.68 -10.06 -42.81
C ASP A 2 1.94 -9.18 -42.93
N GLN A 3 2.34 -8.82 -44.16
CA GLN A 3 3.60 -8.09 -44.41
C GLN A 3 3.44 -6.57 -44.30
N ASP A 4 2.22 -6.08 -44.05
CA ASP A 4 1.89 -4.63 -44.06
C ASP A 4 1.47 -4.08 -42.69
N PHE A 5 1.94 -4.67 -41.58
CA PHE A 5 1.69 -4.06 -40.25
C PHE A 5 2.43 -2.74 -40.12
N ASN A 6 1.71 -1.63 -40.34
CA ASN A 6 2.22 -0.29 -40.07
C ASN A 6 2.19 -0.03 -38.56
N THR A 7 3.36 -0.17 -37.92
CA THR A 7 3.54 0.03 -36.48
C THR A 7 2.98 1.38 -35.99
N LYS A 8 3.15 2.45 -36.77
CA LYS A 8 2.73 3.81 -36.40
C LYS A 8 1.23 4.02 -36.39
N GLU A 9 0.46 3.12 -37.01
CA GLU A 9 -1.00 3.12 -37.01
C GLU A 9 -1.60 1.90 -36.31
N GLY A 10 -0.73 0.98 -35.87
CA GLY A 10 -1.11 -0.32 -35.35
C GLY A 10 -1.58 -0.30 -33.90
N VAL A 11 -2.46 -1.24 -33.59
CA VAL A 11 -2.85 -1.59 -32.21
C VAL A 11 -2.15 -2.88 -31.84
N VAL A 12 -1.41 -2.88 -30.73
CA VAL A 12 -0.71 -4.07 -30.22
C VAL A 12 -1.34 -4.48 -28.90
N VAL A 13 -1.65 -5.76 -28.77
CA VAL A 13 -2.11 -6.38 -27.52
C VAL A 13 -1.05 -7.38 -27.08
N ILE A 14 -0.54 -7.19 -25.86
CA ILE A 14 0.43 -8.09 -25.23
C ILE A 14 -0.27 -8.77 -24.06
N ASP A 15 -0.48 -10.07 -24.19
CA ASP A 15 -1.06 -10.89 -23.12
C ASP A 15 0.05 -11.52 -22.27
N ASP A 16 0.04 -11.18 -20.99
CA ASP A 16 0.93 -11.66 -19.94
C ASP A 16 2.40 -11.84 -20.36
N PRO A 17 3.17 -10.74 -20.49
CA PRO A 17 4.55 -10.78 -20.98
C PRO A 17 5.54 -11.48 -20.03
N ILE A 18 5.07 -11.99 -18.89
CA ILE A 18 5.84 -12.70 -17.87
C ILE A 18 5.18 -14.04 -17.56
N SER A 19 5.77 -15.15 -17.98
CA SER A 19 5.31 -16.50 -17.59
C SER A 19 6.22 -17.13 -16.53
N SER A 20 5.79 -17.23 -15.27
CA SER A 20 6.48 -18.01 -14.21
C SER A 20 8.02 -17.88 -14.18
N LEU A 21 8.51 -16.65 -14.34
CA LEU A 21 9.93 -16.33 -14.41
C LEU A 21 10.46 -15.81 -13.06
N ASP A 22 11.76 -16.00 -12.81
CA ASP A 22 12.48 -15.48 -11.66
C ASP A 22 12.60 -13.94 -11.71
N ALA A 23 12.89 -13.30 -10.57
CA ALA A 23 12.91 -11.84 -10.44
C ALA A 23 13.87 -11.14 -11.43
N ALA A 24 14.94 -11.81 -11.86
CA ALA A 24 15.89 -11.28 -12.84
C ALA A 24 15.25 -11.06 -14.23
N SER A 25 14.35 -11.95 -14.62
CA SER A 25 13.72 -11.95 -15.94
C SER A 25 12.60 -10.91 -16.07
N ILE A 26 12.00 -10.45 -14.97
CA ILE A 26 10.97 -9.40 -14.95
C ILE A 26 11.51 -8.09 -15.54
N TYR A 27 12.71 -7.68 -15.14
CA TYR A 27 13.34 -6.44 -15.63
C TYR A 27 13.70 -6.54 -17.11
N GLN A 28 14.20 -7.69 -17.56
CA GLN A 28 14.55 -7.90 -18.96
C GLN A 28 13.30 -7.86 -19.85
N ALA A 29 12.25 -8.59 -19.47
CA ALA A 29 10.98 -8.58 -20.19
C ALA A 29 10.37 -7.18 -20.25
N PHE A 30 10.45 -6.39 -19.16
CA PHE A 30 10.01 -5.01 -19.17
C PHE A 30 10.82 -4.16 -20.16
N ALA A 31 12.15 -4.31 -20.18
CA ALA A 31 13.02 -3.58 -21.10
C ALA A 31 12.75 -3.96 -22.57
N PHE A 32 12.55 -5.25 -22.87
CA PHE A 32 12.18 -5.72 -24.21
C PHE A 32 10.82 -5.17 -24.64
N LEU A 33 9.79 -5.30 -23.78
CA LEU A 33 8.44 -4.81 -24.05
C LEU A 33 8.47 -3.32 -24.38
N LYS A 34 9.10 -2.51 -23.52
CA LYS A 34 9.18 -1.06 -23.67
C LYS A 34 9.78 -0.65 -25.02
N ASN A 35 10.83 -1.35 -25.45
CA ASN A 35 11.49 -1.05 -26.72
C ASN A 35 10.71 -1.56 -27.93
N ALA A 36 10.05 -2.71 -27.80
CA ALA A 36 9.27 -3.31 -28.88
C ALA A 36 8.03 -2.48 -29.25
N VAL A 37 7.41 -1.80 -28.29
CA VAL A 37 6.16 -1.07 -28.51
C VAL A 37 6.32 0.46 -28.63
N LYS A 38 7.55 0.97 -28.63
CA LYS A 38 7.83 2.43 -28.54
C LYS A 38 7.21 3.27 -29.67
N ASP A 39 7.07 2.70 -30.86
CA ASP A 39 6.57 3.37 -32.07
C ASP A 39 5.13 2.96 -32.41
N VAL A 40 4.47 2.22 -31.51
CA VAL A 40 3.11 1.71 -31.71
C VAL A 40 2.09 2.80 -31.33
N LYS A 41 1.03 2.95 -32.14
CA LYS A 41 -0.03 3.93 -31.88
C LYS A 41 -0.79 3.68 -30.58
N GLN A 42 -1.18 2.42 -30.34
CA GLN A 42 -1.92 2.03 -29.15
C GLN A 42 -1.46 0.66 -28.65
N VAL A 43 -1.20 0.56 -27.35
CA VAL A 43 -0.72 -0.67 -26.71
C VAL A 43 -1.65 -1.05 -25.58
N PHE A 44 -2.13 -2.29 -25.60
CA PHE A 44 -2.80 -2.93 -24.48
C PHE A 44 -1.85 -3.96 -23.87
N ILE A 45 -1.59 -3.85 -22.57
CA ILE A 45 -0.75 -4.79 -21.84
C ILE A 45 -1.61 -5.44 -20.76
N LEU A 46 -1.72 -6.76 -20.81
CA LEU A 46 -2.41 -7.56 -19.82
C LEU A 46 -1.34 -8.26 -18.99
N THR A 47 -1.52 -8.31 -17.67
CA THR A 47 -0.63 -9.06 -16.79
C THR A 47 -1.34 -9.46 -15.51
N HIS A 48 -0.99 -10.62 -14.98
CA HIS A 48 -1.38 -11.04 -13.63
C HIS A 48 -0.24 -10.79 -12.61
N ASN A 49 0.94 -10.37 -13.07
CA ASN A 49 2.11 -10.15 -12.24
C ASN A 49 2.15 -8.71 -11.69
N PHE A 50 2.06 -8.59 -10.37
CA PHE A 50 1.95 -7.29 -9.70
C PHE A 50 3.25 -6.48 -9.71
N ASP A 51 4.41 -7.12 -9.64
CA ASP A 51 5.70 -6.41 -9.71
C ASP A 51 5.99 -5.90 -11.12
N PHE A 52 5.58 -6.65 -12.15
CA PHE A 52 5.59 -6.17 -13.52
C PHE A 52 4.63 -4.98 -13.73
N LEU A 53 3.42 -5.05 -13.17
CA LEU A 53 2.48 -3.93 -13.18
C LEU A 53 3.10 -2.67 -12.57
N LYS A 54 3.81 -2.76 -11.44
CA LYS A 54 4.51 -1.61 -10.85
C LYS A 54 5.54 -1.00 -11.81
N LEU A 55 6.31 -1.82 -12.52
CA LEU A 55 7.25 -1.32 -13.54
C LEU A 55 6.53 -0.57 -14.66
N LEU A 56 5.40 -1.11 -15.15
CA LEU A 56 4.58 -0.45 -16.16
C LEU A 56 4.01 0.89 -15.66
N LEU A 57 3.43 0.91 -14.45
CA LEU A 57 2.88 2.12 -13.84
C LEU A 57 3.96 3.19 -13.69
N ASN A 58 5.15 2.82 -13.21
CA ASN A 58 6.31 3.71 -13.09
C ASN A 58 6.80 4.22 -14.46
N TRP A 59 6.72 3.41 -15.51
CA TRP A 59 7.09 3.83 -16.86
C TRP A 59 6.13 4.89 -17.40
N VAL A 60 4.83 4.64 -17.28
CA VAL A 60 3.81 5.53 -17.85
C VAL A 60 3.41 6.68 -16.92
N GLN A 61 4.00 6.78 -15.73
CA GLN A 61 3.69 7.86 -14.77
C GLN A 61 3.88 9.26 -15.39
N ASN A 62 4.89 9.41 -16.25
CA ASN A 62 5.24 10.66 -16.93
C ASN A 62 4.42 10.93 -18.20
N PHE A 63 3.56 10.00 -18.62
CA PHE A 63 2.72 10.18 -19.80
C PHE A 63 1.54 11.10 -19.44
N LYS A 64 0.99 11.81 -20.44
CA LYS A 64 -0.21 12.63 -20.24
C LYS A 64 -1.35 11.75 -19.75
N LYS A 65 -2.18 12.28 -18.84
CA LYS A 65 -3.33 11.55 -18.29
C LYS A 65 -4.32 11.09 -19.36
N THR A 66 -4.42 11.81 -20.48
CA THR A 66 -5.27 11.47 -21.64
C THR A 66 -4.79 10.26 -22.42
N ASP A 67 -3.50 9.92 -22.29
CA ASP A 67 -2.82 8.94 -23.14
C ASP A 67 -2.64 7.59 -22.40
N LYS A 68 -3.27 7.43 -21.23
CA LYS A 68 -3.17 6.24 -20.40
C LYS A 68 -4.45 5.94 -19.63
N ALA A 69 -4.75 4.67 -19.47
CA ALA A 69 -5.85 4.17 -18.65
C ALA A 69 -5.43 2.84 -18.00
N TYR A 70 -5.92 2.60 -16.79
CA TYR A 70 -5.59 1.41 -16.01
C TYR A 70 -6.86 0.71 -15.59
N PHE A 71 -6.88 -0.60 -15.76
CA PHE A 71 -8.03 -1.43 -15.44
C PHE A 71 -7.60 -2.67 -14.68
N MET A 72 -8.54 -3.26 -13.95
CA MET A 72 -8.42 -4.55 -13.32
C MET A 72 -9.66 -5.40 -13.60
N VAL A 73 -9.46 -6.71 -13.69
CA VAL A 73 -10.55 -7.67 -13.78
C VAL A 73 -11.01 -8.02 -12.37
N VAL A 74 -12.27 -7.73 -12.05
CA VAL A 74 -12.89 -8.07 -10.77
C VAL A 74 -13.84 -9.24 -11.01
N CYS A 75 -13.56 -10.36 -10.34
CA CYS A 75 -14.46 -11.51 -10.27
C CYS A 75 -15.36 -11.39 -9.05
N ALA A 76 -16.66 -11.55 -9.22
CA ALA A 76 -17.63 -11.63 -8.14
C ALA A 76 -18.45 -12.91 -8.30
N GLU A 77 -18.73 -13.56 -7.17
CA GLU A 77 -19.66 -14.68 -7.09
C GLU A 77 -21.00 -14.10 -6.60
N ALA A 78 -22.03 -14.16 -7.45
CA ALA A 78 -23.38 -13.77 -7.08
C ALA A 78 -24.33 -14.87 -7.56
N ASP A 79 -25.19 -15.37 -6.65
CA ASP A 79 -26.29 -16.29 -6.92
C ASP A 79 -25.96 -17.38 -7.95
N GLU A 80 -24.97 -18.22 -7.63
CA GLU A 80 -24.52 -19.39 -8.40
C GLU A 80 -23.85 -19.12 -9.76
N CYS A 81 -23.63 -17.85 -10.14
CA CYS A 81 -22.87 -17.50 -11.33
C CYS A 81 -21.61 -16.69 -11.01
N ARG A 82 -20.48 -17.15 -11.56
CA ARG A 82 -19.22 -16.40 -11.55
C ARG A 82 -19.27 -15.33 -12.63
N ASN A 83 -19.26 -14.07 -12.22
CA ASN A 83 -19.23 -12.92 -13.12
C ASN A 83 -17.87 -12.23 -13.07
N ALA A 84 -17.35 -11.82 -14.23
CA ALA A 84 -16.14 -11.02 -14.35
C ALA A 84 -16.48 -9.65 -14.95
N SER A 85 -15.90 -8.58 -14.39
CA SER A 85 -16.09 -7.22 -14.87
C SER A 85 -14.75 -6.49 -14.96
N LEU A 86 -14.59 -5.66 -15.99
CA LEU A 86 -13.45 -4.75 -16.09
C LEU A 86 -13.78 -3.46 -15.34
N LYS A 87 -12.99 -3.11 -14.35
CA LYS A 87 -13.15 -1.88 -13.55
C LYS A 87 -11.88 -1.03 -13.64
N PRO A 88 -11.95 0.30 -13.40
CA PRO A 88 -10.75 1.10 -13.19
C PRO A 88 -9.85 0.46 -12.13
N LEU A 89 -8.54 0.56 -12.32
CA LEU A 89 -7.56 0.08 -11.34
C LEU A 89 -7.81 0.76 -9.99
N ASP A 90 -7.73 -0.01 -8.91
CA ASP A 90 -7.96 0.50 -7.56
C ASP A 90 -7.00 1.66 -7.24
N ALA A 91 -7.55 2.75 -6.68
CA ALA A 91 -6.78 3.95 -6.37
C ALA A 91 -5.64 3.68 -5.38
N LEU A 92 -5.77 2.69 -4.50
CA LEU A 92 -4.71 2.30 -3.56
C LEU A 92 -3.44 1.83 -4.28
N LEU A 93 -3.58 1.28 -5.49
CA LEU A 93 -2.46 0.84 -6.33
C LEU A 93 -1.73 2.00 -7.03
N LEU A 94 -2.37 3.18 -7.07
CA LEU A 94 -1.86 4.37 -7.77
C LEU A 94 -1.40 5.46 -6.79
N ASP A 95 -2.10 5.60 -5.66
CA ASP A 95 -1.97 6.77 -4.80
C ASP A 95 -0.95 6.61 -3.67
N HIS A 96 -0.56 5.37 -3.35
CA HIS A 96 0.30 5.09 -2.20
C HIS A 96 1.60 4.37 -2.62
N PRO A 97 2.78 4.98 -2.38
CA PRO A 97 4.06 4.36 -2.75
C PRO A 97 4.32 3.02 -2.04
N THR A 98 3.84 2.88 -0.81
CA THR A 98 3.99 1.67 0.01
C THR A 98 2.78 1.48 0.92
N GLU A 99 2.55 0.25 1.39
CA GLU A 99 1.56 -0.05 2.43
C GLU A 99 1.76 0.84 3.66
N TYR A 100 3.01 1.04 4.09
CA TYR A 100 3.35 1.91 5.20
C TYR A 100 2.81 3.34 5.04
N CYS A 101 2.93 3.94 3.85
CA CYS A 101 2.40 5.28 3.59
C CYS A 101 0.86 5.31 3.67
N PHE A 102 0.20 4.27 3.17
CA PHE A 102 -1.26 4.13 3.25
C PHE A 102 -1.73 3.98 4.69
N LEU A 103 -1.12 3.08 5.47
CA LEU A 103 -1.49 2.85 6.86
C LEU A 103 -1.21 4.09 7.73
N PHE A 104 -0.10 4.78 7.49
CA PHE A 104 0.14 6.08 8.14
C PHE A 104 -0.97 7.07 7.83
N LYS A 105 -1.38 7.21 6.56
CA LYS A 105 -2.49 8.10 6.18
C LYS A 105 -3.79 7.73 6.89
N LEU A 106 -4.10 6.43 7.01
CA LEU A 106 -5.26 5.94 7.74
C LEU A 106 -5.23 6.36 9.21
N LEU A 107 -4.08 6.20 9.89
CA LEU A 107 -3.92 6.64 11.28
C LEU A 107 -3.94 8.16 11.43
N HIS A 108 -3.29 8.89 10.52
CA HIS A 108 -3.24 10.34 10.54
C HIS A 108 -4.64 10.97 10.33
N GLY A 109 -5.47 10.35 9.50
CA GLY A 109 -6.86 10.75 9.28
C GLY A 109 -7.84 10.17 10.30
N PHE A 110 -7.40 9.28 11.19
CA PHE A 110 -8.30 8.57 12.09
C PHE A 110 -8.90 9.53 13.13
N LYS A 111 -10.23 9.58 13.14
CA LYS A 111 -11.03 10.18 14.19
C LYS A 111 -12.12 9.19 14.56
N SER A 112 -12.16 8.81 15.82
CA SER A 112 -13.20 7.92 16.31
C SER A 112 -14.58 8.57 16.16
N ASP A 113 -15.54 7.83 15.63
CA ASP A 113 -16.97 8.20 15.58
C ASP A 113 -17.72 7.78 16.86
N GLY A 114 -16.99 7.29 17.88
CA GLY A 114 -17.55 6.77 19.12
C GLY A 114 -17.92 5.28 19.06
N THR A 115 -17.81 4.64 17.90
CA THR A 115 -18.19 3.23 17.73
C THR A 115 -17.00 2.28 17.87
N ILE A 116 -17.28 1.10 18.41
CA ILE A 116 -16.31 -0.01 18.47
C ILE A 116 -15.93 -0.45 17.06
N LEU A 117 -16.89 -0.50 16.13
CA LEU A 117 -16.65 -0.95 14.75
C LEU A 117 -15.59 -0.10 14.03
N ALA A 118 -15.69 1.24 14.12
CA ALA A 118 -14.70 2.13 13.51
C ALA A 118 -13.30 1.97 14.14
N SER A 119 -13.24 1.62 15.43
CA SER A 119 -11.99 1.49 16.20
C SER A 119 -11.38 0.08 16.11
N TYR A 120 -12.16 -0.93 15.73
CA TYR A 120 -11.80 -2.35 15.90
C TYR A 120 -10.53 -2.77 15.16
N HIS A 121 -10.36 -2.30 13.93
CA HIS A 121 -9.25 -2.70 13.07
C HIS A 121 -7.99 -1.84 13.29
N ILE A 122 -8.10 -0.71 14.00
CA ILE A 122 -7.03 0.27 14.14
C ILE A 122 -5.82 -0.22 14.92
N PRO A 123 -5.94 -1.05 15.99
CA PRO A 123 -4.75 -1.63 16.63
C PRO A 123 -3.83 -2.39 15.67
N ASN A 124 -4.40 -3.13 14.71
CA ASN A 124 -3.64 -3.82 13.66
C ASN A 124 -2.91 -2.85 12.73
N VAL A 125 -3.58 -1.77 12.34
CA VAL A 125 -2.99 -0.71 11.51
C VAL A 125 -1.84 -0.03 12.27
N ALA A 126 -2.07 0.34 13.54
CA ALA A 126 -1.07 0.94 14.41
C ALA A 126 0.14 0.06 14.61
N ARG A 127 -0.06 -1.25 14.80
CA ARG A 127 1.02 -2.23 14.91
C ARG A 127 1.90 -2.25 13.66
N LYS A 128 1.31 -2.38 12.48
CA LYS A 128 2.06 -2.41 11.21
C LYS A 128 2.86 -1.12 10.99
N VAL A 129 2.28 0.05 11.29
CA VAL A 129 2.99 1.33 11.19
C VAL A 129 4.14 1.41 12.20
N LEU A 130 3.91 0.99 13.44
CA LEU A 130 4.92 0.98 14.50
C LEU A 130 6.08 0.04 14.16
N GLU A 131 5.80 -1.22 13.78
CA GLU A 131 6.80 -2.21 13.40
C GLU A 131 7.63 -1.71 12.21
N THR A 132 6.98 -1.25 11.14
CA THR A 132 7.68 -0.76 9.95
C THR A 132 8.53 0.48 10.26
N PHE A 133 8.02 1.43 11.06
CA PHE A 133 8.78 2.61 11.46
C PHE A 133 10.03 2.23 12.27
N LEU A 134 9.86 1.34 13.25
CA LEU A 134 10.96 0.89 14.10
C LEU A 134 11.95 0.01 13.35
N ASP A 135 11.53 -0.76 12.35
CA ASP A 135 12.44 -1.52 11.49
C ASP A 135 13.40 -0.61 10.71
N PHE A 136 12.91 0.53 10.23
CA PHE A 136 13.77 1.51 9.55
C PHE A 136 14.60 2.36 10.53
N HIS A 137 14.06 2.67 11.71
CA HIS A 137 14.73 3.55 12.68
C HIS A 137 15.73 2.81 13.59
N ARG A 138 15.41 1.57 13.95
CA ARG A 138 16.13 0.69 14.87
C ARG A 138 16.20 -0.75 14.28
N PRO A 139 16.99 -0.95 13.21
CA PRO A 139 17.07 -2.25 12.54
C PRO A 139 17.87 -3.30 13.34
N TYR A 140 18.63 -2.90 14.35
CA TYR A 140 19.57 -3.78 15.06
C TYR A 140 18.87 -4.69 16.08
N GLU A 141 17.92 -4.15 16.83
CA GLU A 141 17.24 -4.87 17.90
C GLU A 141 16.28 -5.92 17.33
N ALA A 142 16.18 -7.08 17.98
CA ALA A 142 15.45 -8.23 17.40
C ALA A 142 13.92 -8.13 17.54
N SER A 143 13.42 -7.51 18.60
CA SER A 143 11.99 -7.50 18.93
C SER A 143 11.38 -6.11 18.89
N LEU A 144 10.06 -6.04 18.64
CA LEU A 144 9.30 -4.79 18.69
C LEU A 144 9.47 -4.07 20.04
N HIS A 145 9.44 -4.82 21.15
CA HIS A 145 9.61 -4.27 22.49
C HIS A 145 10.99 -3.63 22.66
N SER A 146 12.07 -4.37 22.34
CA SER A 146 13.44 -3.86 22.47
C SER A 146 13.68 -2.64 21.58
N LYS A 147 13.14 -2.61 20.36
CA LYS A 147 13.24 -1.44 19.48
C LYS A 147 12.60 -0.20 20.10
N LEU A 148 11.44 -0.38 20.72
CA LEU A 148 10.70 0.71 21.34
C LEU A 148 11.38 1.21 22.62
N GLU A 149 11.96 0.33 23.43
CA GLU A 149 12.70 0.72 24.64
C GLU A 149 13.86 1.67 24.32
N GLU A 150 14.57 1.46 23.21
CA GLU A 150 15.67 2.30 22.72
C GLU A 150 15.24 3.64 22.10
N ILE A 151 13.93 3.92 22.04
CA ILE A 151 13.41 5.22 21.60
C ILE A 151 13.41 6.21 22.75
N ASP A 152 14.03 7.36 22.54
CA ASP A 152 13.93 8.51 23.45
C ASP A 152 12.55 9.17 23.32
N PHE A 153 11.60 8.70 24.12
CA PHE A 153 10.22 9.18 24.19
C PHE A 153 9.60 8.81 25.54
N ASP A 154 8.49 9.46 25.89
CA ASP A 154 7.81 9.27 27.17
C ASP A 154 7.55 7.77 27.48
N PRO A 155 8.11 7.22 28.58
CA PRO A 155 8.02 5.79 28.88
C PRO A 155 6.59 5.27 29.07
N HIS A 156 5.68 6.11 29.60
CA HIS A 156 4.29 5.74 29.78
C HIS A 156 3.56 5.62 28.44
N LYS A 157 3.79 6.58 27.52
CA LYS A 157 3.26 6.53 26.16
C LYS A 157 3.83 5.35 25.38
N LYS A 158 5.13 5.07 25.48
CA LYS A 158 5.75 3.88 24.85
C LYS A 158 5.08 2.59 25.32
N THR A 159 4.93 2.42 26.63
CA THR A 159 4.25 1.25 27.20
C THR A 159 2.81 1.13 26.71
N ALA A 160 2.08 2.25 26.67
CA ALA A 160 0.69 2.27 26.18
C ALA A 160 0.59 1.90 24.70
N ILE A 161 1.42 2.50 23.83
CA ILE A 161 1.51 2.18 22.41
C ILE A 161 1.79 0.68 22.21
N TYR A 162 2.79 0.14 22.91
CA TYR A 162 3.16 -1.26 22.78
C TYR A 162 2.01 -2.19 23.20
N LYS A 163 1.39 -1.95 24.36
CA LYS A 163 0.29 -2.78 24.85
C LYS A 163 -0.93 -2.70 23.92
N PHE A 164 -1.28 -1.51 23.48
CA PHE A 164 -2.34 -1.29 22.51
C PHE A 164 -2.09 -2.04 21.20
N ALA A 165 -0.93 -1.83 20.59
CA ALA A 165 -0.59 -2.41 19.30
C ALA A 165 -0.37 -3.92 19.39
N ASN A 166 0.24 -4.42 20.46
CA ASN A 166 0.58 -5.83 20.58
C ASN A 166 -0.59 -6.69 21.06
N ASP A 167 -1.32 -6.26 22.08
CA ASP A 167 -2.32 -7.10 22.73
C ASP A 167 -3.65 -7.08 21.98
N LEU A 168 -4.02 -5.94 21.38
CA LEU A 168 -5.28 -5.78 20.63
C LEU A 168 -5.16 -6.07 19.13
N SER A 169 -3.95 -6.31 18.61
CA SER A 169 -3.78 -6.80 17.23
C SER A 169 -4.10 -8.29 17.09
N HIS A 170 -4.01 -9.04 18.19
CA HIS A 170 -4.17 -10.49 18.19
C HIS A 170 -5.56 -10.90 18.64
N SER A 171 -5.95 -12.14 18.31
CA SER A 171 -7.17 -12.73 18.85
C SER A 171 -7.05 -12.80 20.37
N THR A 172 -7.94 -12.09 21.07
CA THR A 172 -7.96 -12.05 22.53
C THR A 172 -8.88 -13.11 23.14
N GLY A 173 -9.78 -13.70 22.33
CA GLY A 173 -10.87 -14.56 22.81
C GLY A 173 -11.89 -13.85 23.72
N LYS A 174 -11.79 -12.52 23.85
CA LYS A 174 -12.65 -11.69 24.69
C LYS A 174 -13.75 -11.03 23.86
N GLY A 175 -14.85 -10.69 24.51
CA GLY A 175 -15.92 -9.87 23.92
C GLY A 175 -15.49 -8.42 23.68
N PHE A 176 -16.36 -7.65 23.03
CA PHE A 176 -16.10 -6.24 22.76
C PHE A 176 -16.08 -5.40 24.05
N ASP A 177 -15.06 -4.54 24.18
CA ASP A 177 -14.90 -3.60 25.29
C ASP A 177 -15.12 -2.16 24.78
N PRO A 178 -16.09 -1.40 25.33
CA PRO A 178 -16.29 0.01 24.98
C PRO A 178 -15.05 0.89 25.19
N ALA A 179 -14.15 0.53 26.11
CA ALA A 179 -12.90 1.27 26.34
C ALA A 179 -11.98 1.29 25.11
N LEU A 180 -12.16 0.35 24.16
CA LEU A 180 -11.42 0.30 22.90
C LEU A 180 -11.49 1.62 22.13
N VAL A 181 -12.63 2.30 22.17
CA VAL A 181 -12.88 3.53 21.41
C VAL A 181 -11.94 4.64 21.87
N SER A 182 -11.94 4.92 23.19
CA SER A 182 -11.07 5.94 23.79
C SER A 182 -9.60 5.54 23.73
N GLU A 183 -9.29 4.25 23.97
CA GLU A 183 -7.91 3.76 23.92
C GLU A 183 -7.33 3.84 22.52
N THR A 184 -8.12 3.54 21.48
CA THR A 184 -7.68 3.67 20.09
C THR A 184 -7.31 5.11 19.77
N GLN A 185 -8.19 6.08 20.05
CA GLN A 185 -7.90 7.48 19.76
C GLN A 185 -6.64 7.97 20.49
N LYS A 186 -6.50 7.59 21.76
CA LYS A 186 -5.36 7.97 22.60
C LYS A 186 -4.04 7.39 22.04
N ASN A 187 -4.00 6.09 21.79
CA ASN A 187 -2.76 5.42 21.38
C ASN A 187 -2.34 5.74 19.94
N VAL A 188 -3.29 5.99 19.03
CA VAL A 188 -2.97 6.54 17.70
C VAL A 188 -2.31 7.91 17.83
N THR A 189 -2.82 8.77 18.70
CA THR A 189 -2.23 10.10 18.95
C THR A 189 -0.80 9.95 19.49
N TYR A 190 -0.58 9.10 20.49
CA TYR A 190 0.75 8.84 21.04
C TYR A 190 1.74 8.30 20.01
N LEU A 191 1.29 7.38 19.14
CA LEU A 191 2.13 6.85 18.07
C LEU A 191 2.56 7.94 17.08
N LEU A 192 1.62 8.78 16.63
CA LEU A 192 1.92 9.86 15.69
C LEU A 192 2.84 10.92 16.34
N GLU A 193 2.62 11.26 17.61
CA GLU A 193 3.50 12.13 18.38
C GLU A 193 4.93 11.56 18.50
N MET A 194 5.05 10.26 18.76
CA MET A 194 6.35 9.58 18.84
C MET A 194 7.09 9.66 17.50
N ILE A 195 6.44 9.29 16.39
CA ILE A 195 7.06 9.34 15.05
C ILE A 195 7.51 10.77 14.74
N LYS A 196 6.69 11.78 15.08
CA LYS A 196 7.01 13.20 14.88
C LYS A 196 8.18 13.68 15.73
N ALA A 197 8.23 13.30 17.00
CA ALA A 197 9.30 13.70 17.91
C ALA A 197 10.65 13.07 17.54
N VAL A 198 10.62 11.78 17.17
CA VAL A 198 11.82 10.98 16.89
C VAL A 198 12.35 11.22 15.47
N SER A 199 11.46 11.43 14.50
CA SER A 199 11.83 11.62 13.09
C SER A 199 10.96 12.69 12.40
N PRO A 200 11.16 13.98 12.74
CA PRO A 200 10.30 15.07 12.26
C PRO A 200 10.34 15.24 10.74
N LEU A 201 11.50 15.05 10.10
CA LEU A 201 11.62 15.12 8.64
C LEU A 201 10.81 14.03 7.94
N HIS A 202 10.86 12.80 8.45
CA HIS A 202 10.09 11.66 7.94
C HIS A 202 8.59 11.89 8.14
N TYR A 203 8.18 12.29 9.34
CA TYR A 203 6.79 12.60 9.66
C TYR A 203 6.21 13.67 8.72
N ASN A 204 6.92 14.78 8.50
CA ASN A 204 6.47 15.85 7.61
C ASN A 204 6.31 15.39 6.16
N GLY A 205 7.15 14.46 5.70
CA GLY A 205 7.00 13.83 4.39
C GLY A 205 5.73 12.99 4.29
N LEU A 206 5.48 12.17 5.31
CA LEU A 206 4.27 11.34 5.40
C LEU A 206 2.99 12.17 5.52
N GLU A 207 3.01 13.27 6.29
CA GLU A 207 1.89 14.20 6.42
C GLU A 207 1.51 14.83 5.09
N LYS A 208 2.51 15.27 4.30
CA LYS A 208 2.29 15.79 2.94
C LYS A 208 1.71 14.75 2.00
N LEU A 209 2.13 13.49 2.12
CA LEU A 209 1.57 12.37 1.34
C LEU A 209 0.15 12.00 1.79
N ALA A 210 -0.19 12.21 3.06
CA ALA A 210 -1.49 11.90 3.63
C ALA A 210 -2.56 12.96 3.30
N GLY A 211 -2.15 14.20 3.01
CA GLY A 211 -3.04 15.30 2.64
C GLY A 211 -3.80 15.08 1.31
N PRO A 212 -4.87 15.85 1.06
CA PRO A 212 -5.54 15.85 -0.24
C PRO A 212 -4.58 16.31 -1.35
N ARG A 213 -4.55 15.57 -2.47
CA ARG A 213 -3.82 15.90 -3.69
C ARG A 213 -4.61 16.88 -4.56
#